data_AF-A0A382KZS1-F1
#
_entry.id   AF-A0A382KZS1-F1
#
_cell.length_a   1.000
_cell.length_b   1.000
_cell.length_c   1.000
_cell.angle_alpha   90.00
_cell.angle_beta   90.00
_cell.angle_gamma   90.00
#
_symmetry.space_group_name_H-M   'P 1'
#
loop_
_entity.id
_entity.type
_entity.pdbx_description
1 polymer ?
#
loop_
_entity_poly.entity_id
_entity_poly.type
_entity_poly.pdbx_seq_one_letter_code
_entity_poly.pdbx_strand_id
1 'polypeptide(L)'
;MKISLIFKLVLVLIFLVLGFIYFPIPSLKIDKLEPFELTESHFSLIQASHNLHRPFPEMTTRSDNPTTAEKSELGRLLYFDSVLSGDNDISCAHCHHPDLGFADNRGLSMGKGGKGLGQARNGGTIIRRGSPTIWNTAYNHRQFWDGRALDLEDQAQNPIQHKDEMAQNPEELIGELRALPEYVQRFDQAFGGEKGSGLTFKNLTYAIAAFERTIISQNSRFDRYARNDQSALNSSEQRGLNIFRSLKTRCFECHNFPTFANPDFKIIGVPDIPNIGPDLGRGEIAGKAYNRAFKVPTLRNIALTAPYMHNGVFQTLEEVIDFYAQGGGRGQGLDIPNMDDKIRKF
;
A
#
# COMPACT_ATOMS: atom_id res chain seq x y z
N MET A 1 -41.40 13.19 70.53
CA MET A 1 -41.16 12.43 69.28
C MET A 1 -39.67 12.25 69.07
N LYS A 2 -39.15 11.01 69.20
CA LYS A 2 -37.74 10.70 68.95
C LYS A 2 -37.53 10.59 67.43
N ILE A 3 -36.85 11.57 66.85
CA ILE A 3 -36.45 11.51 65.43
C ILE A 3 -35.46 10.34 65.27
N SER A 4 -35.82 9.38 64.41
CA SER A 4 -35.02 8.19 64.10
C SER A 4 -33.62 8.57 63.62
N LEU A 5 -32.60 7.80 64.04
CA LEU A 5 -31.20 7.99 63.63
C LEU A 5 -31.04 8.05 62.10
N ILE A 6 -31.88 7.30 61.38
CA ILE A 6 -31.93 7.27 59.91
C ILE A 6 -32.34 8.63 59.34
N PHE A 7 -33.29 9.32 59.97
CA PHE A 7 -33.76 10.63 59.52
C PHE A 7 -32.69 11.71 59.70
N LYS A 8 -31.89 11.63 60.77
CA LYS A 8 -30.75 12.54 60.97
C LYS A 8 -29.64 12.32 59.92
N LEU A 9 -29.37 11.07 59.57
CA LEU A 9 -28.40 10.72 58.52
C LEU A 9 -28.84 11.20 57.14
N VAL A 10 -30.12 11.05 56.79
CA VAL A 10 -30.67 11.54 55.53
C VAL A 10 -30.61 13.07 55.47
N LEU A 11 -30.91 13.77 56.57
CA LEU A 11 -30.81 15.23 56.61
C LEU A 11 -29.36 15.71 56.41
N VAL A 12 -28.39 15.07 57.05
CA VAL A 12 -26.95 15.39 56.87
C VAL A 12 -26.50 15.14 55.43
N LEU A 13 -26.96 14.06 54.80
CA LEU A 13 -26.63 13.77 53.40
C LEU A 13 -27.23 14.82 52.45
N ILE A 14 -28.47 15.24 52.69
CA ILE A 14 -29.13 16.29 51.91
C ILE A 14 -28.39 17.64 52.08
N PHE A 15 -27.97 17.99 53.30
CA PHE A 15 -27.19 19.20 53.54
C PHE A 15 -25.80 19.15 52.90
N LEU A 16 -25.15 17.99 52.86
CA LEU A 16 -23.87 17.81 52.14
C LEU A 16 -24.04 17.97 50.62
N VAL A 17 -25.07 17.35 50.04
CA VAL A 17 -25.35 17.45 48.60
C VAL A 17 -25.75 18.88 48.22
N LEU A 18 -26.60 19.54 49.00
CA LEU A 18 -26.97 20.95 48.77
C LEU A 18 -25.78 21.90 48.99
N GLY A 19 -24.87 21.59 49.91
CA GLY A 19 -23.61 22.31 50.08
C GLY A 19 -22.73 22.27 48.83
N PHE A 20 -22.65 21.13 48.14
CA PHE A 20 -21.92 21.00 46.87
C PHE A 20 -22.60 21.72 45.70
N ILE A 21 -23.92 21.94 45.75
CA ILE A 21 -24.67 22.64 44.70
C ILE A 21 -24.57 24.17 44.87
N TYR A 22 -24.44 24.66 46.11
CA TYR A 22 -24.44 26.11 46.41
C TYR A 22 -23.06 26.71 46.72
N PHE A 23 -22.02 25.90 46.96
CA PHE A 23 -20.66 26.41 46.91
C PHE A 23 -20.20 26.43 45.45
N PRO A 24 -20.08 27.61 44.81
CA PRO A 24 -19.47 27.66 43.49
C PRO A 24 -18.06 27.10 43.64
N ILE A 25 -17.78 25.97 42.99
CA ILE A 25 -16.40 25.58 42.70
C ILE A 25 -15.81 26.82 42.06
N PRO A 26 -14.74 27.42 42.62
CA PRO A 26 -14.10 28.55 41.98
C PRO A 26 -13.85 28.14 40.54
N SER A 27 -14.46 28.84 39.59
CA SER A 27 -14.13 28.66 38.18
C SER A 27 -12.61 28.67 38.12
N LEU A 28 -12.01 27.57 37.68
CA LEU A 28 -10.59 27.50 37.42
C LEU A 28 -10.30 28.67 36.48
N LYS A 29 -9.79 29.77 37.04
CA LYS A 29 -9.22 30.84 36.24
C LYS A 29 -7.98 30.23 35.65
N ILE A 30 -8.08 29.76 34.41
CA ILE A 30 -6.95 29.40 33.56
C ILE A 30 -6.31 30.72 33.09
N ASP A 31 -5.98 31.59 34.04
CA ASP A 31 -5.20 32.78 33.81
C ASP A 31 -3.79 32.39 34.29
N LYS A 32 -2.94 32.03 33.32
CA LYS A 32 -1.60 31.42 33.47
C LYS A 32 -1.58 29.89 33.47
N LEU A 33 -1.98 29.28 32.36
CA LEU A 33 -1.15 28.20 31.85
C LEU A 33 0.17 28.86 31.40
N GLU A 34 1.25 28.61 32.14
CA GLU A 34 2.60 28.74 31.57
C GLU A 34 2.58 28.07 30.19
N PRO A 35 3.18 28.65 29.14
CA PRO A 35 3.31 27.96 27.87
C PRO A 35 3.93 26.60 28.18
N PHE A 36 3.19 25.53 27.89
CA PHE A 36 3.76 24.19 27.98
C PHE A 36 4.83 24.13 26.89
N GLU A 37 6.08 24.41 27.25
CA GLU A 37 7.23 24.16 26.38
C GLU A 37 7.30 22.66 26.18
N LEU A 38 6.81 22.22 25.02
CA LEU A 38 7.07 20.89 24.49
C LEU A 38 8.58 20.78 24.22
N THR A 39 9.34 20.46 25.26
CA THR A 39 10.75 20.10 25.13
C THR A 39 10.88 18.87 24.24
N GLU A 40 11.96 18.75 23.46
CA GLU A 40 12.22 17.53 22.66
C GLU A 40 12.17 16.26 23.53
N SER A 41 12.48 16.37 24.82
CA SER A 41 12.37 15.27 25.78
C SER A 41 10.94 14.73 25.94
N HIS A 42 9.89 15.54 25.84
CA HIS A 42 8.50 15.08 25.90
C HIS A 42 8.10 14.25 24.68
N PHE A 43 8.60 14.60 23.50
CA PHE A 43 8.41 13.79 22.29
C PHE A 43 9.29 12.53 22.28
N SER A 44 10.45 12.56 22.94
CA SER A 44 11.30 11.37 23.12
C SER A 44 10.67 10.32 24.05
N LEU A 45 9.76 10.74 24.93
CA LEU A 45 9.07 9.90 25.92
C LEU A 45 7.74 9.29 25.44
N ILE A 46 7.25 9.63 24.24
CA ILE A 46 6.16 8.88 23.59
C ILE A 46 6.74 7.54 23.10
N GLN A 47 6.95 6.64 24.07
CA GLN A 47 7.35 5.23 23.95
C GLN A 47 8.09 4.89 22.65
N ALA A 48 9.36 5.29 22.61
CA ALA A 48 10.31 4.93 21.58
C ALA A 48 10.24 3.42 21.28
N SER A 49 10.00 3.07 20.02
CA SER A 49 9.85 1.70 19.46
C SER A 49 8.76 0.74 20.02
N HIS A 50 8.27 0.90 21.25
CA HIS A 50 7.27 -0.02 21.80
C HIS A 50 5.98 -0.01 20.93
N ASN A 51 5.46 -1.20 20.61
CA ASN A 51 4.33 -1.44 19.69
C ASN A 51 4.58 -1.19 18.19
N LEU A 52 5.81 -0.88 17.76
CA LEU A 52 6.20 -0.83 16.35
C LEU A 52 6.56 -2.19 15.77
N HIS A 53 7.21 -3.05 16.57
CA HIS A 53 7.49 -4.42 16.15
C HIS A 53 6.19 -5.22 16.14
N ARG A 54 5.69 -5.47 14.93
CA ARG A 54 4.51 -6.30 14.67
C ARG A 54 4.92 -7.39 13.69
N PRO A 55 4.36 -8.61 13.81
CA PRO A 55 4.53 -9.61 12.77
C PRO A 55 3.96 -9.06 11.46
N PHE A 56 4.60 -9.43 10.34
CA PHE A 56 3.97 -9.24 9.05
C PHE A 56 2.67 -10.05 8.99
N PRO A 57 1.63 -9.58 8.28
CA PRO A 57 0.44 -10.37 8.09
C PRO A 57 0.78 -11.66 7.32
N GLU A 58 -0.05 -12.68 7.47
CA GLU A 58 0.05 -13.87 6.63
C GLU A 58 -0.06 -13.49 5.15
N MET A 59 0.83 -14.05 4.33
CA MET A 59 0.76 -13.85 2.88
C MET A 59 -0.45 -14.59 2.32
N THR A 60 -1.11 -13.98 1.33
CA THR A 60 -2.17 -14.69 0.59
C THR A 60 -1.52 -15.76 -0.27
N THR A 61 -1.76 -17.03 0.08
CA THR A 61 -1.28 -18.20 -0.64
C THR A 61 -2.47 -19.09 -1.00
N ARG A 62 -2.45 -19.66 -2.20
CA ARG A 62 -3.42 -20.69 -2.58
C ARG A 62 -2.93 -22.04 -2.08
N SER A 63 -3.84 -22.87 -1.58
CA SER A 63 -3.49 -24.22 -1.11
C SER A 63 -2.93 -25.11 -2.23
N ASP A 64 -3.32 -24.85 -3.49
CA ASP A 64 -2.79 -25.53 -4.67
C ASP A 64 -1.54 -24.85 -5.27
N ASN A 65 -1.04 -23.76 -4.67
CA ASN A 65 0.21 -23.12 -5.05
C ASN A 65 1.15 -22.80 -3.86
N PRO A 66 1.62 -23.81 -3.12
CA PRO A 66 2.69 -23.58 -2.16
C PRO A 66 3.93 -23.06 -2.90
N THR A 67 4.62 -22.07 -2.30
CA THR A 67 5.89 -21.55 -2.81
C THR A 67 7.00 -22.56 -2.53
N THR A 68 7.71 -22.97 -3.58
CA THR A 68 8.92 -23.80 -3.50
C THR A 68 10.09 -23.08 -4.19
N ALA A 69 11.32 -23.54 -3.94
CA ALA A 69 12.50 -22.97 -4.58
C ALA A 69 12.43 -23.11 -6.12
N GLU A 70 11.93 -24.24 -6.61
CA GLU A 70 11.80 -24.55 -8.03
C GLU A 70 10.77 -23.64 -8.70
N LYS A 71 9.61 -23.44 -8.07
CA LYS A 71 8.58 -22.52 -8.59
C LYS A 71 9.04 -21.07 -8.56
N SER A 72 9.71 -20.66 -7.49
CA SER A 72 10.25 -19.30 -7.38
C SER A 72 11.34 -19.04 -8.41
N GLU A 73 12.23 -19.99 -8.67
CA GLU A 73 13.28 -19.82 -9.68
C GLU A 73 12.70 -19.81 -11.10
N LEU A 74 11.74 -20.69 -11.39
CA LEU A 74 11.00 -20.65 -12.66
C LEU A 74 10.27 -19.32 -12.85
N GLY A 75 9.58 -18.83 -11.81
CA GLY A 75 8.93 -17.54 -11.81
C GLY A 75 9.90 -16.38 -12.05
N ARG A 76 11.09 -16.44 -11.44
CA ARG A 76 12.15 -15.45 -11.65
C ARG A 76 12.59 -15.42 -13.11
N LEU A 77 12.79 -16.59 -13.74
CA LEU A 77 13.15 -16.64 -15.16
C LEU A 77 12.07 -15.99 -16.02
N LEU A 78 10.81 -16.42 -15.85
CA LEU A 78 9.66 -15.89 -16.60
C LEU A 78 9.49 -14.37 -16.40
N TYR A 79 9.71 -13.87 -15.19
CA TYR A 79 9.58 -12.45 -14.87
C TYR A 79 10.45 -11.53 -15.75
N PHE A 80 11.66 -11.97 -16.09
CA PHE A 80 12.59 -11.21 -16.91
C PHE A 80 12.51 -11.56 -18.41
N ASP A 81 11.84 -12.66 -18.76
CA ASP A 81 11.78 -13.16 -20.12
C ASP A 81 10.70 -12.46 -20.95
N SER A 82 11.08 -11.95 -22.12
CA SER A 82 10.15 -11.25 -23.02
C SER A 82 9.24 -12.20 -23.79
N VAL A 83 9.51 -13.52 -23.74
CA VAL A 83 8.66 -14.59 -24.32
C VAL A 83 7.20 -14.50 -23.85
N LEU A 84 6.96 -13.87 -22.71
CA LEU A 84 5.62 -13.70 -22.15
C LEU A 84 4.73 -12.71 -22.94
N SER A 85 5.29 -11.93 -23.87
CA SER A 85 4.56 -10.92 -24.65
C SER A 85 4.35 -11.36 -26.10
N GLY A 86 3.26 -10.93 -26.73
CA GLY A 86 2.90 -11.38 -28.09
C GLY A 86 3.92 -11.00 -29.17
N ASP A 87 4.68 -9.91 -28.97
CA ASP A 87 5.74 -9.50 -29.88
C ASP A 87 7.15 -9.92 -29.37
N ASN A 88 7.21 -10.70 -28.28
CA ASN A 88 8.44 -11.17 -27.62
C ASN A 88 9.42 -10.06 -27.20
N ASP A 89 8.93 -8.87 -26.87
CA ASP A 89 9.71 -7.66 -26.57
C ASP A 89 9.41 -7.01 -25.20
N ILE A 90 8.44 -7.52 -24.44
CA ILE A 90 8.06 -7.03 -23.11
C ILE A 90 8.07 -8.18 -22.09
N SER A 91 8.63 -7.91 -20.92
CA SER A 91 8.60 -8.78 -19.74
C SER A 91 8.08 -7.99 -18.54
N CYS A 92 7.77 -8.68 -17.42
CA CYS A 92 7.33 -8.03 -16.18
C CYS A 92 8.35 -6.96 -15.73
N ALA A 93 9.64 -7.24 -15.90
CA ALA A 93 10.74 -6.35 -15.55
C ALA A 93 10.78 -5.02 -16.33
N HIS A 94 10.07 -4.90 -17.46
CA HIS A 94 10.01 -3.62 -18.20
C HIS A 94 9.17 -2.56 -17.49
N CYS A 95 8.14 -3.00 -16.75
CA CYS A 95 7.27 -2.13 -15.96
C CYS A 95 7.52 -2.23 -14.45
N HIS A 96 8.22 -3.26 -14.00
CA HIS A 96 8.53 -3.50 -12.59
C HIS A 96 10.03 -3.76 -12.42
N HIS A 97 10.87 -2.84 -12.89
CA HIS A 97 12.31 -3.05 -12.95
C HIS A 97 12.95 -2.93 -11.54
N PRO A 98 13.84 -3.86 -11.12
CA PRO A 98 14.47 -3.79 -9.80
C PRO A 98 15.16 -2.46 -9.52
N ASP A 99 15.91 -1.92 -10.48
CA ASP A 99 16.63 -0.64 -10.36
C ASP A 99 15.70 0.59 -10.34
N LEU A 100 14.42 0.42 -10.65
CA LEU A 100 13.39 1.46 -10.61
C LEU A 100 12.41 1.22 -9.47
N GLY A 101 12.90 0.62 -8.36
CA GLY A 101 12.09 0.35 -7.17
C GLY A 101 11.04 -0.74 -7.40
N PHE A 102 11.27 -1.66 -8.35
CA PHE A 102 10.27 -2.63 -8.80
C PHE A 102 8.98 -1.99 -9.34
N ALA A 103 9.11 -0.77 -9.85
CA ALA A 103 8.12 0.01 -10.60
C ALA A 103 8.72 0.41 -11.95
N ASP A 104 8.11 1.37 -12.65
CA ASP A 104 8.58 1.82 -13.97
C ASP A 104 9.13 3.24 -13.99
N ASN A 105 9.15 3.98 -12.87
CA ASN A 105 9.53 5.40 -12.82
C ASN A 105 8.79 6.26 -13.88
N ARG A 106 7.49 6.02 -14.05
CA ARG A 106 6.60 6.77 -14.94
C ARG A 106 5.27 7.03 -14.24
N GLY A 107 4.64 8.15 -14.57
CA GLY A 107 3.30 8.42 -14.03
C GLY A 107 2.21 7.57 -14.65
N LEU A 108 2.34 7.33 -15.95
CA LEU A 108 1.54 6.38 -16.70
C LEU A 108 2.46 5.37 -17.38
N SER A 109 2.19 4.10 -17.17
CA SER A 109 2.99 3.02 -17.74
C SER A 109 2.87 2.98 -19.26
N MET A 110 3.86 2.36 -19.90
CA MET A 110 3.89 2.19 -21.35
C MET A 110 4.04 0.71 -21.68
N GLY A 111 3.01 0.13 -22.27
CA GLY A 111 2.97 -1.30 -22.61
C GLY A 111 3.41 -1.55 -24.05
N LYS A 112 2.54 -2.20 -24.84
CA LYS A 112 2.82 -2.75 -26.17
C LYS A 112 3.54 -1.75 -27.09
N GLY A 113 4.58 -2.20 -27.80
CA GLY A 113 5.37 -1.40 -28.72
C GLY A 113 6.37 -0.45 -28.07
N GLY A 114 6.40 -0.38 -26.73
CA GLY A 114 7.34 0.45 -25.99
C GLY A 114 8.76 -0.09 -26.06
N LYS A 115 9.74 0.80 -26.25
CA LYS A 115 11.17 0.47 -26.30
C LYS A 115 11.91 1.20 -25.21
N GLY A 116 12.84 0.50 -24.54
CA GLY A 116 13.59 1.02 -23.41
C GLY A 116 12.89 0.80 -22.07
N LEU A 117 13.43 1.41 -21.01
CA LEU A 117 12.98 1.28 -19.63
C LEU A 117 12.75 2.66 -19.02
N GLY A 118 11.98 2.71 -17.94
CA GLY A 118 11.91 3.94 -17.15
C GLY A 118 11.27 5.11 -17.91
N GLN A 119 11.78 6.30 -17.60
CA GLN A 119 11.47 7.53 -18.33
C GLN A 119 11.94 7.49 -19.79
N ALA A 120 12.97 6.70 -20.12
CA ALA A 120 13.46 6.56 -21.49
C ALA A 120 12.55 5.68 -22.37
N ARG A 121 11.62 4.93 -21.76
CA ARG A 121 10.68 4.08 -22.49
C ARG A 121 9.75 4.91 -23.37
N ASN A 122 9.73 4.64 -24.68
CA ASN A 122 8.99 5.44 -25.66
C ASN A 122 8.38 4.57 -26.79
N GLY A 123 7.45 5.17 -27.55
CA GLY A 123 6.86 4.57 -28.76
C GLY A 123 5.70 3.59 -28.54
N GLY A 124 5.42 3.20 -27.29
CA GLY A 124 4.38 2.23 -26.96
C GLY A 124 3.05 2.84 -26.54
N THR A 125 2.06 1.97 -26.32
CA THR A 125 0.73 2.32 -25.81
C THR A 125 0.81 2.81 -24.36
N ILE A 126 0.24 3.99 -24.09
CA ILE A 126 0.13 4.53 -22.73
C ILE A 126 -1.02 3.84 -22.00
N ILE A 127 -0.72 3.32 -20.82
CA ILE A 127 -1.68 2.68 -19.91
C ILE A 127 -2.23 3.75 -18.97
N ARG A 128 -3.51 3.61 -18.58
CA ARG A 128 -4.24 4.58 -17.75
C ARG A 128 -3.70 4.82 -16.34
N ARG A 129 -2.74 4.01 -15.88
CA ARG A 129 -2.15 4.09 -14.53
C ARG A 129 -0.65 3.85 -14.60
N GLY A 130 0.06 4.34 -13.58
CA GLY A 130 1.45 4.00 -13.31
C GLY A 130 1.57 2.62 -12.68
N SER A 131 2.73 2.01 -12.88
CA SER A 131 3.06 0.68 -12.40
C SER A 131 3.33 0.73 -10.89
N PRO A 132 2.50 0.11 -10.03
CA PRO A 132 2.80 0.06 -8.61
C PRO A 132 4.04 -0.81 -8.37
N THR A 133 4.80 -0.51 -7.31
CA THR A 133 5.91 -1.40 -6.90
C THR A 133 5.40 -2.80 -6.56
N ILE A 134 6.21 -3.82 -6.88
CA ILE A 134 5.96 -5.20 -6.42
C ILE A 134 6.64 -5.55 -5.08
N TRP A 135 7.32 -4.59 -4.43
CA TRP A 135 7.78 -4.80 -3.06
C TRP A 135 6.61 -5.14 -2.14
N ASN A 136 6.73 -6.26 -1.40
CA ASN A 136 5.78 -6.66 -0.36
C ASN A 136 4.33 -6.89 -0.84
N THR A 137 4.07 -7.03 -2.15
CA THR A 137 2.71 -7.22 -2.69
C THR A 137 2.06 -8.55 -2.31
N ALA A 138 2.86 -9.53 -1.89
CA ALA A 138 2.39 -10.78 -1.30
C ALA A 138 1.54 -10.60 -0.03
N TYR A 139 1.69 -9.46 0.65
CA TYR A 139 0.89 -9.09 1.82
C TYR A 139 -0.37 -8.28 1.47
N ASN A 140 -0.57 -7.93 0.20
CA ASN A 140 -1.78 -7.23 -0.20
C ASN A 140 -3.00 -8.14 -0.08
N HIS A 141 -4.12 -7.57 0.35
CA HIS A 141 -5.42 -8.27 0.34
C HIS A 141 -6.02 -8.43 -1.07
N ARG A 142 -5.69 -7.49 -1.97
CA ARG A 142 -6.10 -7.44 -3.38
C ARG A 142 -4.96 -6.83 -4.19
N GLN A 143 -4.83 -7.22 -5.45
CA GLN A 143 -3.83 -6.66 -6.37
C GLN A 143 -4.42 -5.60 -7.30
N PHE A 144 -3.54 -4.85 -7.97
CA PHE A 144 -3.84 -3.60 -8.69
C PHE A 144 -4.29 -2.43 -7.80
N TRP A 145 -4.27 -1.23 -8.37
CA TRP A 145 -4.74 0.01 -7.74
C TRP A 145 -6.24 0.00 -7.41
N ASP A 146 -7.07 -0.68 -8.19
CA ASP A 146 -8.53 -0.79 -8.00
C ASP A 146 -8.95 -2.06 -7.24
N GLY A 147 -8.01 -2.96 -6.99
CA GLY A 147 -8.26 -4.21 -6.26
C GLY A 147 -9.03 -5.24 -7.06
N ARG A 148 -8.99 -5.19 -8.39
CA ARG A 148 -9.76 -6.11 -9.25
C ARG A 148 -9.29 -7.55 -9.21
N ALA A 149 -8.00 -7.78 -8.93
CA ALA A 149 -7.43 -9.12 -8.82
C ALA A 149 -7.38 -9.59 -7.37
N LEU A 150 -7.71 -10.87 -7.16
CA LEU A 150 -7.87 -11.47 -5.83
C LEU A 150 -6.52 -11.69 -5.13
N ASP A 151 -5.52 -12.15 -5.86
CA ASP A 151 -4.17 -12.52 -5.40
C ASP A 151 -3.14 -12.38 -6.54
N LEU A 152 -1.89 -12.78 -6.30
CA LEU A 152 -0.80 -12.66 -7.28
C LEU A 152 -1.00 -13.57 -8.50
N GLU A 153 -1.52 -14.78 -8.29
CA GLU A 153 -1.83 -15.72 -9.38
C GLU A 153 -2.91 -15.18 -10.32
N ASP A 154 -3.94 -14.54 -9.77
CA ASP A 154 -4.97 -13.84 -10.54
C ASP A 154 -4.39 -12.60 -11.25
N GLN A 155 -3.58 -11.82 -10.53
CA GLN A 155 -2.94 -10.63 -11.09
C GLN A 155 -2.07 -10.96 -12.30
N ALA A 156 -1.19 -11.96 -12.22
CA ALA A 156 -0.23 -12.27 -13.28
C ALA A 156 -0.88 -12.67 -14.61
N GLN A 157 -2.11 -13.19 -14.60
CA GLN A 157 -2.86 -13.53 -15.82
C GLN A 157 -3.28 -12.29 -16.62
N ASN A 158 -3.51 -11.16 -15.94
CA ASN A 158 -4.05 -9.95 -16.55
C ASN A 158 -3.04 -9.23 -17.48
N PRO A 159 -1.82 -8.83 -17.05
CA PRO A 159 -0.89 -8.08 -17.89
C PRO A 159 -0.42 -8.88 -19.11
N ILE A 160 -0.26 -10.20 -18.96
CA ILE A 160 0.11 -11.11 -20.05
C ILE A 160 -0.90 -10.99 -21.20
N GLN A 161 -2.19 -11.01 -20.88
CA GLN A 161 -3.26 -11.02 -21.88
C GLN A 161 -3.75 -9.63 -22.30
N HIS A 162 -3.50 -8.58 -21.51
CA HIS A 162 -4.05 -7.27 -21.77
C HIS A 162 -3.46 -6.68 -23.06
N LYS A 163 -4.33 -6.30 -24.00
CA LYS A 163 -3.97 -5.84 -25.36
C LYS A 163 -3.02 -4.63 -25.40
N ASP A 164 -3.08 -3.79 -24.36
CA ASP A 164 -2.26 -2.58 -24.26
C ASP A 164 -0.98 -2.81 -23.44
N GLU A 165 -0.84 -3.99 -22.81
CA GLU A 165 0.32 -4.38 -21.99
C GLU A 165 1.20 -5.38 -22.76
N MET A 166 1.12 -6.67 -22.47
CA MET A 166 1.94 -7.70 -23.11
C MET A 166 1.24 -8.36 -24.31
N ALA A 167 -0.08 -8.21 -24.42
CA ALA A 167 -0.89 -8.58 -25.58
C ALA A 167 -0.68 -10.01 -26.11
N GLN A 168 -0.40 -10.96 -25.21
CA GLN A 168 -0.12 -12.35 -25.55
C GLN A 168 -1.37 -13.23 -25.39
N ASN A 169 -1.59 -14.13 -26.36
CA ASN A 169 -2.60 -15.17 -26.26
C ASN A 169 -2.08 -16.34 -25.39
N PRO A 170 -2.83 -16.82 -24.39
CA PRO A 170 -2.36 -17.90 -23.52
C PRO A 170 -2.04 -19.22 -24.23
N GLU A 171 -2.78 -19.57 -25.28
CA GLU A 171 -2.54 -20.82 -26.03
C GLU A 171 -1.28 -20.71 -26.89
N GLU A 172 -1.09 -19.57 -27.53
CA GLU A 172 0.12 -19.24 -28.31
C GLU A 172 1.36 -19.25 -27.42
N LEU A 173 1.33 -18.57 -26.27
CA LEU A 173 2.41 -18.56 -25.29
C LEU A 173 2.82 -19.96 -24.84
N ILE A 174 1.84 -20.82 -24.57
CA ILE A 174 2.12 -22.21 -24.19
C ILE A 174 2.71 -23.00 -25.37
N GLY A 175 2.30 -22.71 -26.60
CA GLY A 175 2.93 -23.25 -27.81
C GLY A 175 4.40 -22.82 -27.94
N GLU A 176 4.69 -21.54 -27.76
CA GLU A 176 6.05 -20.98 -27.79
C GLU A 176 6.95 -21.61 -26.72
N LEU A 177 6.49 -21.66 -25.47
CA LEU A 177 7.25 -22.24 -24.37
C LEU A 177 7.47 -23.74 -24.51
N ARG A 178 6.55 -24.48 -25.15
CA ARG A 178 6.74 -25.92 -25.48
C ARG A 178 7.87 -26.15 -26.47
N ALA A 179 8.18 -25.17 -27.33
CA ALA A 179 9.29 -25.26 -28.26
C ALA A 179 10.66 -25.06 -27.60
N LEU A 180 10.69 -24.70 -26.30
CA LEU A 180 11.91 -24.44 -25.52
C LEU A 180 12.11 -25.59 -24.50
N PRO A 181 13.01 -26.56 -24.78
CA PRO A 181 13.18 -27.75 -23.94
C PRO A 181 13.49 -27.44 -22.47
N GLU A 182 14.24 -26.38 -22.22
CA GLU A 182 14.59 -25.93 -20.86
C GLU A 182 13.35 -25.49 -20.06
N TYR A 183 12.39 -24.80 -20.69
CA TYR A 183 11.15 -24.43 -20.02
C TYR A 183 10.31 -25.67 -19.72
N VAL A 184 10.14 -26.57 -20.70
CA VAL A 184 9.43 -27.85 -20.51
C VAL A 184 9.97 -28.60 -19.28
N GLN A 185 11.28 -28.76 -19.18
CA GLN A 185 11.93 -29.44 -18.05
C GLN A 185 11.69 -28.71 -16.72
N ARG A 186 11.84 -27.38 -16.68
CA ARG A 186 11.68 -26.59 -15.46
C ARG A 186 10.24 -26.59 -14.96
N PHE A 187 9.27 -26.55 -15.85
CA PHE A 187 7.85 -26.66 -15.50
C PHE A 187 7.53 -28.04 -14.93
N ASP A 188 8.00 -29.12 -15.56
CA ASP A 188 7.83 -30.47 -15.02
C ASP A 188 8.47 -30.60 -13.64
N GLN A 189 9.68 -30.08 -13.45
CA GLN A 189 10.37 -30.09 -12.16
C GLN A 189 9.61 -29.30 -11.08
N ALA A 190 9.10 -28.10 -11.40
CA ALA A 190 8.45 -27.22 -10.43
C ALA A 190 7.02 -27.67 -10.06
N PHE A 191 6.36 -28.43 -10.91
CA PHE A 191 4.95 -28.81 -10.76
C PHE A 191 4.70 -30.33 -10.72
N GLY A 192 5.75 -31.15 -10.67
CA GLY A 192 5.63 -32.61 -10.65
C GLY A 192 5.06 -33.19 -11.93
N GLY A 193 5.39 -32.58 -13.06
CA GLY A 193 4.98 -33.01 -14.40
C GLY A 193 5.96 -33.99 -15.04
N GLU A 194 5.55 -34.53 -16.19
CA GLU A 194 6.37 -35.35 -17.06
C GLU A 194 6.04 -35.04 -18.53
N LYS A 195 7.07 -35.04 -19.38
CA LYS A 195 6.94 -34.81 -20.83
C LYS A 195 6.18 -33.51 -21.16
N GLY A 196 6.37 -32.49 -20.34
CA GLY A 196 5.78 -31.16 -20.48
C GLY A 196 4.38 -31.00 -19.90
N SER A 197 3.85 -31.99 -19.17
CA SER A 197 2.53 -31.87 -18.55
C SER A 197 2.48 -30.80 -17.44
N GLY A 198 3.63 -30.43 -16.86
CA GLY A 198 3.74 -29.31 -15.94
C GLY A 198 3.59 -27.94 -16.59
N LEU A 199 3.74 -27.84 -17.92
CA LEU A 199 3.70 -26.58 -18.66
C LEU A 199 2.26 -26.24 -19.06
N THR A 200 1.62 -25.44 -18.21
CA THR A 200 0.27 -24.91 -18.41
C THR A 200 0.23 -23.43 -18.08
N PHE A 201 -0.73 -22.68 -18.64
CA PHE A 201 -0.86 -21.25 -18.35
C PHE A 201 -1.12 -20.97 -16.86
N LYS A 202 -1.89 -21.86 -16.21
CA LYS A 202 -2.09 -21.84 -14.75
C LYS A 202 -0.75 -21.97 -14.01
N ASN A 203 0.06 -22.96 -14.36
CA ASN A 203 1.34 -23.17 -13.68
C ASN A 203 2.33 -22.03 -13.96
N LEU A 204 2.24 -21.39 -15.14
CA LEU A 204 3.02 -20.21 -15.46
C LEU A 204 2.71 -19.06 -14.50
N THR A 205 1.44 -18.74 -14.30
CA THR A 205 1.05 -17.66 -13.36
C THR A 205 1.36 -18.03 -11.92
N TYR A 206 1.30 -19.31 -11.58
CA TYR A 206 1.67 -19.84 -10.27
C TYR A 206 3.17 -19.70 -9.98
N ALA A 207 4.02 -19.92 -10.98
CA ALA A 207 5.46 -19.73 -10.86
C ALA A 207 5.80 -18.25 -10.65
N ILE A 208 5.24 -17.35 -11.47
CA ILE A 208 5.41 -15.90 -11.33
C ILE A 208 5.00 -15.43 -9.93
N ALA A 209 3.81 -15.82 -9.47
CA ALA A 209 3.33 -15.48 -8.13
C ALA A 209 4.24 -16.06 -7.00
N ALA A 210 4.84 -17.23 -7.20
CA ALA A 210 5.79 -17.80 -6.26
C ALA A 210 7.08 -16.96 -6.18
N PHE A 211 7.57 -16.45 -7.31
CA PHE A 211 8.71 -15.53 -7.33
C PHE A 211 8.38 -14.20 -6.65
N GLU A 212 7.24 -13.58 -6.98
CA GLU A 212 6.84 -12.30 -6.39
C GLU A 212 6.71 -12.35 -4.87
N ARG A 213 6.34 -13.50 -4.30
CA ARG A 213 6.33 -13.73 -2.84
C ARG A 213 7.70 -13.65 -2.18
N THR A 214 8.79 -13.76 -2.95
CA THR A 214 10.15 -13.60 -2.44
C THR A 214 10.61 -12.14 -2.39
N ILE A 215 9.88 -11.22 -3.02
CA ILE A 215 10.25 -9.80 -3.15
C ILE A 215 9.78 -9.03 -1.92
N ILE A 216 10.47 -9.26 -0.81
CA ILE A 216 10.10 -8.76 0.53
C ILE A 216 11.14 -7.80 1.08
N SER A 217 10.73 -6.58 1.41
CA SER A 217 11.51 -5.63 2.20
C SER A 217 11.09 -5.71 3.66
N GLN A 218 11.98 -6.19 4.54
CA GLN A 218 11.71 -6.40 5.97
C GLN A 218 12.88 -6.13 6.92
N ASN A 219 13.97 -5.51 6.43
CA ASN A 219 15.16 -5.20 7.24
C ASN A 219 15.65 -3.75 7.06
N SER A 220 14.73 -2.83 6.80
CA SER A 220 15.00 -1.40 6.72
C SER A 220 15.49 -0.83 8.06
N ARG A 221 15.95 0.43 8.05
CA ARG A 221 16.28 1.16 9.28
C ARG A 221 15.10 1.24 10.24
N PHE A 222 13.88 1.43 9.71
CA PHE A 222 12.66 1.37 10.50
C PHE A 222 12.47 -0.02 11.13
N ASP A 223 12.72 -1.11 10.40
CA ASP A 223 12.53 -2.48 10.92
C ASP A 223 13.51 -2.81 12.04
N ARG A 224 14.75 -2.30 11.96
CA ARG A 224 15.73 -2.42 13.04
C ARG A 224 15.31 -1.61 14.27
N TYR A 225 14.87 -0.37 14.05
CA TYR A 225 14.36 0.49 15.13
C TYR A 225 13.14 -0.10 15.82
N ALA A 226 12.21 -0.67 15.05
CA ALA A 226 11.05 -1.39 15.59
C ALA A 226 11.49 -2.56 16.47
N ARG A 227 12.57 -3.28 16.12
CA ARG A 227 13.20 -4.35 16.91
C ARG A 227 14.11 -3.85 18.03
N ASN A 228 13.88 -2.63 18.53
CA ASN A 228 14.58 -1.98 19.64
C ASN A 228 16.04 -1.53 19.37
N ASP A 229 16.50 -1.51 18.12
CA ASP A 229 17.76 -0.82 17.78
C ASP A 229 17.53 0.69 17.70
N GLN A 230 17.62 1.37 18.85
CA GLN A 230 17.38 2.82 18.96
C GLN A 230 18.30 3.66 18.07
N SER A 231 19.47 3.12 17.70
CA SER A 231 20.45 3.82 16.86
C SER A 231 20.11 3.76 15.36
N ALA A 232 19.18 2.89 14.96
CA ALA A 232 18.85 2.70 13.55
C ALA A 232 18.20 3.93 12.90
N LEU A 233 17.45 4.74 13.67
CA LEU A 233 16.86 6.01 13.21
C LEU A 233 17.56 7.19 13.89
N ASN A 234 17.93 8.20 13.11
CA ASN A 234 18.43 9.47 13.63
C ASN A 234 17.28 10.33 14.18
N SER A 235 17.60 11.42 14.87
CA SER A 235 16.61 12.30 15.50
C SER A 235 15.58 12.86 14.52
N SER A 236 15.98 13.16 13.27
CA SER A 236 15.06 13.67 12.25
C SER A 236 14.06 12.60 11.79
N GLU A 237 14.53 11.38 11.56
CA GLU A 237 13.67 10.24 11.20
C GLU A 237 12.70 9.88 12.34
N GLN A 238 13.15 9.95 13.59
CA GLN A 238 12.29 9.75 14.77
C GLN A 238 11.19 10.83 14.87
N ARG A 239 11.53 12.11 14.63
CA ARG A 239 10.52 13.19 14.54
C ARG A 239 9.52 12.93 13.42
N GLY A 240 9.99 12.54 12.23
CA GLY A 240 9.13 12.18 11.10
C GLY A 240 8.17 11.03 11.44
N LEU A 241 8.67 9.98 12.11
CA LEU A 241 7.85 8.87 12.60
C LEU A 241 6.80 9.32 13.63
N ASN A 242 7.15 10.25 14.52
CA ASN A 242 6.23 10.83 15.50
C ASN A 242 5.13 11.65 14.83
N ILE A 243 5.48 12.43 13.81
CA ILE A 243 4.50 13.14 12.97
C ILE A 243 3.60 12.14 12.26
N PHE A 244 4.15 11.11 11.62
CA PHE A 244 3.40 10.09 10.89
C PHE A 244 2.34 9.36 11.75
N ARG A 245 2.66 9.09 13.03
CA ARG A 245 1.74 8.45 13.99
C ARG A 245 0.85 9.43 14.77
N SER A 246 0.97 10.74 14.52
CA SER A 246 0.26 11.74 15.31
C SER A 246 -1.23 11.76 14.97
N LEU A 247 -2.06 12.18 15.92
CA LEU A 247 -3.48 12.46 15.68
C LEU A 247 -3.71 13.70 14.79
N LYS A 248 -2.66 14.48 14.56
CA LYS A 248 -2.68 15.66 13.69
C LYS A 248 -2.72 15.23 12.22
N THR A 249 -1.79 14.36 11.80
CA THR A 249 -1.68 13.90 10.40
C THR A 249 -2.40 12.58 10.11
N ARG A 250 -2.51 11.69 11.12
CA ARG A 250 -3.26 10.41 11.06
C ARG A 250 -2.82 9.45 9.95
N CYS A 251 -1.61 9.58 9.39
CA CYS A 251 -1.12 8.73 8.28
C CYS A 251 -1.17 7.23 8.63
N PHE A 252 -0.83 6.91 9.88
CA PHE A 252 -0.82 5.54 10.42
C PHE A 252 -2.19 4.84 10.41
N GLU A 253 -3.31 5.57 10.28
CA GLU A 253 -4.65 4.96 10.26
C GLU A 253 -4.93 4.21 8.97
N CYS A 254 -4.30 4.62 7.85
CA CYS A 254 -4.37 3.91 6.58
C CYS A 254 -3.10 3.11 6.30
N HIS A 255 -1.93 3.63 6.69
CA HIS A 255 -0.64 2.99 6.41
C HIS A 255 -0.10 2.30 7.67
N ASN A 256 -0.67 1.13 7.99
CA ASN A 256 -0.40 0.41 9.24
C ASN A 256 0.95 -0.34 9.23
N PHE A 257 1.62 -0.41 10.38
CA PHE A 257 2.79 -1.28 10.55
C PHE A 257 2.42 -2.78 10.51
N PRO A 258 3.30 -3.66 10.01
CA PRO A 258 4.64 -3.35 9.50
C PRO A 258 4.66 -3.07 7.98
N THR A 259 3.61 -3.39 7.22
CA THR A 259 3.63 -3.25 5.74
C THR A 259 3.46 -1.82 5.25
N PHE A 260 3.11 -0.88 6.12
CA PHE A 260 2.71 0.49 5.77
C PHE A 260 1.57 0.53 4.73
N ALA A 261 0.66 -0.43 4.82
CA ALA A 261 -0.50 -0.59 3.97
C ALA A 261 -1.67 -1.11 4.82
N ASN A 262 -2.87 -1.11 4.24
CA ASN A 262 -4.02 -1.79 4.82
C ASN A 262 -4.92 -2.35 3.68
N PRO A 263 -5.94 -3.16 3.99
CA PRO A 263 -6.78 -3.77 2.96
C PRO A 263 -7.85 -2.83 2.39
N ASP A 264 -7.92 -1.57 2.85
CA ASP A 264 -8.97 -0.64 2.48
C ASP A 264 -8.74 0.01 1.11
N PHE A 265 -9.82 0.58 0.60
CA PHE A 265 -9.82 1.49 -0.54
C PHE A 265 -10.23 2.88 -0.06
N LYS A 266 -9.49 3.90 -0.48
CA LYS A 266 -9.66 5.27 0.00
C LYS A 266 -9.90 6.22 -1.16
N ILE A 267 -10.83 7.12 -0.95
CA ILE A 267 -11.11 8.24 -1.84
C ILE A 267 -10.41 9.44 -1.22
N ILE A 268 -9.25 9.80 -1.78
CA ILE A 268 -8.42 10.91 -1.29
C ILE A 268 -8.48 12.15 -2.20
N GLY A 269 -9.10 12.00 -3.38
CA GLY A 269 -9.24 13.06 -4.37
C GLY A 269 -7.94 13.42 -5.08
N VAL A 270 -7.20 12.41 -5.56
CA VAL A 270 -6.04 12.63 -6.44
C VAL A 270 -6.50 13.37 -7.69
N PRO A 271 -5.80 14.45 -8.10
CA PRO A 271 -6.12 15.19 -9.32
C PRO A 271 -6.09 14.33 -10.58
N ASP A 272 -6.99 14.62 -11.51
CA ASP A 272 -6.97 14.00 -12.83
C ASP A 272 -5.85 14.61 -13.68
N ILE A 273 -5.33 13.83 -14.63
CA ILE A 273 -4.41 14.35 -15.64
C ILE A 273 -5.23 15.15 -16.66
N PRO A 274 -4.86 16.41 -16.98
CA PRO A 274 -5.58 17.21 -17.97
C PRO A 274 -5.75 16.47 -19.30
N ASN A 275 -6.95 16.56 -19.89
CA ASN A 275 -7.33 15.92 -21.15
C ASN A 275 -7.35 14.38 -21.14
N ILE A 276 -7.19 13.75 -19.97
CA ILE A 276 -7.48 12.33 -19.75
C ILE A 276 -8.76 12.26 -18.93
N GLY A 277 -9.70 11.40 -19.33
CA GLY A 277 -10.94 11.19 -18.57
C GLY A 277 -10.65 10.76 -17.13
N PRO A 278 -11.58 10.98 -16.20
CA PRO A 278 -11.35 10.67 -14.79
C PRO A 278 -11.15 9.16 -14.57
N ASP A 279 -10.18 8.80 -13.73
CA ASP A 279 -9.99 7.42 -13.30
C ASP A 279 -10.95 7.10 -12.14
N LEU A 280 -11.96 6.26 -12.43
CA LEU A 280 -12.97 5.89 -11.45
C LEU A 280 -12.46 4.86 -10.42
N GLY A 281 -11.25 4.33 -10.57
CA GLY A 281 -10.65 3.43 -9.59
C GLY A 281 -11.48 2.17 -9.38
N ARG A 282 -11.68 1.81 -8.11
CA ARG A 282 -12.54 0.70 -7.68
C ARG A 282 -14.01 0.88 -8.08
N GLY A 283 -14.45 2.08 -8.43
CA GLY A 283 -15.83 2.34 -8.87
C GLY A 283 -16.24 1.50 -10.08
N GLU A 284 -15.29 1.15 -10.95
CA GLU A 284 -15.50 0.27 -12.10
C GLU A 284 -15.73 -1.19 -11.71
N ILE A 285 -15.30 -1.59 -10.51
CA ILE A 285 -15.37 -2.96 -10.01
C ILE A 285 -16.53 -3.14 -9.02
N ALA A 286 -16.73 -2.17 -8.13
CA ALA A 286 -17.67 -2.26 -7.01
C ALA A 286 -18.81 -1.23 -7.08
N GLY A 287 -18.90 -0.47 -8.17
CA GLY A 287 -19.98 0.49 -8.43
C GLY A 287 -19.73 1.90 -7.89
N LYS A 288 -20.67 2.80 -8.19
CA LYS A 288 -20.52 4.26 -8.04
C LYS A 288 -20.12 4.75 -6.65
N ALA A 289 -20.49 4.02 -5.60
CA ALA A 289 -20.11 4.35 -4.21
C ALA A 289 -18.59 4.34 -3.98
N TYR A 290 -17.83 3.62 -4.82
CA TYR A 290 -16.38 3.52 -4.78
C TYR A 290 -15.68 4.32 -5.89
N ASN A 291 -16.40 5.22 -6.60
CA ASN A 291 -15.78 6.06 -7.62
C ASN A 291 -14.59 6.83 -7.03
N ARG A 292 -13.45 6.76 -7.73
CA ARG A 292 -12.14 7.35 -7.36
C ARG A 292 -11.53 6.76 -6.08
N ALA A 293 -11.99 5.59 -5.64
CA ALA A 293 -11.37 4.86 -4.55
C ALA A 293 -10.23 3.99 -5.07
N PHE A 294 -9.08 4.06 -4.41
CA PHE A 294 -7.90 3.26 -4.73
C PHE A 294 -7.40 2.52 -3.50
N LYS A 295 -6.80 1.36 -3.73
CA LYS A 295 -6.18 0.54 -2.68
C LYS A 295 -5.12 1.38 -1.97
N VAL A 296 -5.07 1.32 -0.65
CA VAL A 296 -3.97 1.92 0.11
C VAL A 296 -2.68 1.16 -0.21
N PRO A 297 -1.68 1.77 -0.88
CA PRO A 297 -0.45 1.08 -1.23
C PRO A 297 0.50 0.98 -0.02
N THR A 298 1.47 0.07 -0.11
CA THR A 298 2.60 0.06 0.83
C THR A 298 3.44 1.32 0.68
N LEU A 299 3.94 1.85 1.80
CA LEU A 299 4.98 2.87 1.79
C LEU A 299 6.39 2.28 1.95
N ARG A 300 6.54 0.95 1.99
CA ARG A 300 7.86 0.33 1.97
C ARG A 300 8.55 0.68 0.65
N ASN A 301 9.79 1.15 0.75
CA ASN A 301 10.59 1.60 -0.38
C ASN A 301 9.99 2.77 -1.19
N ILE A 302 9.02 3.52 -0.65
CA ILE A 302 8.33 4.62 -1.36
C ILE A 302 9.28 5.68 -1.95
N ALA A 303 10.44 5.90 -1.32
CA ALA A 303 11.45 6.84 -1.81
C ALA A 303 12.09 6.42 -3.16
N LEU A 304 11.88 5.17 -3.61
CA LEU A 304 12.42 4.60 -4.85
C LEU A 304 11.38 4.49 -5.97
N THR A 305 10.13 4.90 -5.72
CA THR A 305 8.99 4.58 -6.60
C THR A 305 8.29 5.85 -7.08
N ALA A 306 9.01 6.95 -7.21
CA ALA A 306 8.48 8.14 -7.87
C ALA A 306 8.17 7.81 -9.34
N PRO A 307 7.21 8.51 -9.97
CA PRO A 307 6.29 9.49 -9.37
C PRO A 307 5.13 8.82 -8.59
N TYR A 308 4.34 9.60 -7.87
CA TYR A 308 3.40 9.12 -6.85
C TYR A 308 1.93 9.21 -7.26
N MET A 309 1.10 8.39 -6.58
CA MET A 309 -0.31 8.11 -6.87
C MET A 309 -0.51 7.19 -8.07
N HIS A 310 -1.76 6.78 -8.31
CA HIS A 310 -2.13 5.85 -9.37
C HIS A 310 -1.82 6.37 -10.79
N ASN A 311 -1.66 7.69 -10.95
CA ASN A 311 -1.43 8.39 -12.21
C ASN A 311 -0.12 9.20 -12.22
N GLY A 312 0.68 9.14 -11.16
CA GLY A 312 1.97 9.84 -11.08
C GLY A 312 1.91 11.36 -11.12
N VAL A 313 0.81 11.98 -10.70
CA VAL A 313 0.64 13.44 -10.78
C VAL A 313 1.64 14.19 -9.88
N PHE A 314 2.14 13.57 -8.82
CA PHE A 314 3.15 14.15 -7.93
C PHE A 314 4.54 13.56 -8.19
N GLN A 315 5.55 14.40 -8.35
CA GLN A 315 6.93 14.01 -8.66
C GLN A 315 7.77 13.79 -7.39
N THR A 316 7.41 14.43 -6.28
CA THR A 316 8.17 14.38 -5.02
C THR A 316 7.31 13.94 -3.85
N LEU A 317 7.93 13.41 -2.79
CA LEU A 317 7.20 13.08 -1.56
C LEU A 317 6.68 14.35 -0.89
N GLU A 318 7.40 15.46 -1.03
CA GLU A 318 6.98 16.78 -0.53
C GLU A 318 5.66 17.20 -1.14
N GLU A 319 5.48 17.06 -2.46
CA GLU A 319 4.20 17.33 -3.14
C GLU A 319 3.06 16.44 -2.61
N VAL A 320 3.36 15.17 -2.33
CA VAL A 320 2.38 14.25 -1.72
C VAL A 320 1.99 14.72 -0.30
N ILE A 321 2.97 15.13 0.50
CA ILE A 321 2.71 15.64 1.86
C ILE A 321 1.93 16.95 1.81
N ASP A 322 2.26 17.87 0.90
CA ASP A 322 1.55 19.12 0.69
C ASP A 322 0.10 18.89 0.26
N PHE A 323 -0.14 17.91 -0.63
CA PHE A 323 -1.49 17.49 -1.01
C PHE A 323 -2.30 17.04 0.21
N TYR A 324 -1.74 16.19 1.08
CA TYR A 324 -2.41 15.76 2.30
C TYR A 324 -2.60 16.91 3.31
N ALA A 325 -1.60 17.78 3.49
CA ALA A 325 -1.66 18.93 4.39
C ALA A 325 -2.74 19.95 3.99
N GLN A 326 -3.01 20.08 2.70
CA GLN A 326 -4.11 20.88 2.17
C GLN A 326 -5.50 20.22 2.34
N GLY A 327 -5.55 18.97 2.79
CA GLY A 327 -6.79 18.21 2.96
C GLY A 327 -7.19 17.40 1.73
N GLY A 328 -6.21 16.94 0.94
CA GLY A 328 -6.43 16.15 -0.27
C GLY A 328 -7.23 16.89 -1.33
N GLY A 329 -8.05 16.17 -2.08
CA GLY A 329 -8.84 16.74 -3.18
C GLY A 329 -9.74 17.91 -2.76
N ARG A 330 -10.37 17.86 -1.57
CA ARG A 330 -11.16 19.00 -1.03
C ARG A 330 -10.32 20.27 -0.89
N GLY A 331 -9.05 20.11 -0.48
CA GLY A 331 -8.08 21.21 -0.38
C GLY A 331 -7.81 21.91 -1.70
N GLN A 332 -7.93 21.18 -2.80
CA GLN A 332 -7.71 21.63 -4.16
C GLN A 332 -9.01 21.99 -4.89
N GLY A 333 -10.12 22.09 -4.17
CA GLY A 333 -11.43 22.48 -4.73
C GLY A 333 -12.18 21.36 -5.45
N LEU A 334 -11.77 20.10 -5.31
CA LEU A 334 -12.53 18.96 -5.85
C LEU A 334 -13.74 18.68 -4.96
N ASP A 335 -14.93 18.73 -5.56
CA ASP A 335 -16.18 18.31 -4.91
C ASP A 335 -16.36 16.79 -5.07
N ILE A 336 -15.98 16.04 -4.04
CA ILE A 336 -16.08 14.58 -4.00
C ILE A 336 -16.92 14.19 -2.77
N PRO A 337 -18.20 13.80 -2.95
CA PRO A 337 -19.14 13.59 -1.84
C PRO A 337 -18.69 12.54 -0.80
N ASN A 338 -17.97 11.52 -1.26
CA ASN A 338 -17.58 10.33 -0.51
C ASN A 338 -16.06 10.28 -0.20
N MET A 339 -15.36 11.42 -0.21
CA MET A 339 -13.95 11.49 0.18
C MET A 339 -13.76 11.13 1.66
N ASP A 340 -12.72 10.34 1.97
CA ASP A 340 -12.49 9.79 3.32
C ASP A 340 -12.37 10.92 4.37
N ASP A 341 -13.00 10.71 5.53
CA ASP A 341 -13.15 11.69 6.60
C ASP A 341 -11.81 12.02 7.29
N LYS A 342 -10.83 11.12 7.20
CA LYS A 342 -9.48 11.32 7.74
C LYS A 342 -8.65 12.28 6.89
N ILE A 343 -9.04 12.51 5.63
CA ILE A 343 -8.33 13.42 4.74
C ILE A 343 -8.82 14.85 4.99
N ARG A 344 -8.03 15.59 5.79
CA ARG A 344 -8.32 16.94 6.27
C ARG A 344 -7.03 17.75 6.45
N LYS A 345 -7.16 19.08 6.48
CA LYS A 345 -6.03 19.99 6.69
C LYS A 345 -5.35 19.78 8.04
N PHE A 346 -4.04 19.97 8.09
CA PHE A 346 -3.24 19.93 9.32
C PHE A 346 -2.06 20.90 9.29
#